data_AF-A0A0G1Y8N9-F1
#
_entry.id   AF-A0A0G1Y8N9-F1
#
_cell.length_a   1.000
_cell.length_b   1.000
_cell.length_c   1.000
_cell.angle_alpha   90.00
_cell.angle_beta   90.00
_cell.angle_gamma   90.00
#
_symmetry.space_group_name_H-M   'P 1'
#
loop_
_entity.id
_entity.type
_entity.pdbx_description
1 polymer ?
#
loop_
_entity_poly.entity_id
_entity_poly.type
_entity_poly.pdbx_seq_one_letter_code
_entity_poly.pdbx_strand_id
1 'polypeptide(L)'
;VLAINYGAVPNCQYGKWVLIQHPNGLTTLYAHLSDISVQKGATVSTGQVIGFSGNTGYATGPHLHLGLYVTEAISFKQYACRSGSVVTIPVAPPNAYLDPLAYL
;
A
#
# COMPACT_ATOMS: atom_id res chain seq x y z
N VAL A 1 -4.20 -4.65 -9.93
CA VAL A 1 -3.03 -4.41 -9.06
C VAL A 1 -2.12 -3.40 -9.73
N LEU A 2 -2.00 -2.22 -9.13
CA LEU A 2 -1.24 -1.10 -9.67
C LEU A 2 0.26 -1.22 -9.38
N ALA A 3 0.61 -1.51 -8.13
CA ALA A 3 2.00 -1.61 -7.69
C ALA A 3 2.15 -2.61 -6.54
N ILE A 4 3.36 -3.16 -6.40
CA ILE A 4 3.74 -4.07 -5.33
C ILE A 4 5.14 -3.75 -4.86
N ASN A 5 5.39 -3.89 -3.55
CA ASN A 5 6.73 -4.00 -2.98
C ASN A 5 6.91 -5.34 -2.26
N TYR A 6 7.92 -6.10 -2.70
CA TYR A 6 8.31 -7.38 -2.10
C TYR A 6 9.44 -7.25 -1.07
N GLY A 7 10.07 -6.07 -0.97
CA GLY A 7 11.28 -5.81 -0.18
C GLY A 7 10.98 -5.22 1.19
N ALA A 8 10.97 -6.08 2.21
CA ALA A 8 10.87 -5.65 3.60
C ALA A 8 12.21 -5.12 4.09
N VAL A 9 12.40 -3.80 4.07
CA VAL A 9 13.46 -3.17 4.86
C VAL A 9 12.99 -3.14 6.31
N PRO A 10 13.67 -3.83 7.25
CA PRO A 10 13.25 -3.85 8.65
C PRO A 10 13.14 -2.45 9.22
N ASN A 11 12.09 -2.19 10.00
CA ASN A 11 11.84 -0.90 10.64
C ASN A 11 11.80 0.29 9.66
N CYS A 12 11.33 0.06 8.42
CA CYS A 12 11.15 1.13 7.45
C CYS A 12 9.81 1.07 6.71
N GLN A 13 9.03 2.15 6.85
CA GLN A 13 7.79 2.41 6.11
C GLN A 13 6.83 1.20 6.06
N TYR A 14 6.16 1.00 4.93
CA TYR A 14 5.08 0.03 4.74
C TYR A 14 5.52 -1.45 4.68
N GLY A 15 6.82 -1.75 4.68
CA GLY A 15 7.29 -3.13 4.51
C GLY A 15 6.87 -3.74 3.17
N LYS A 16 6.38 -4.98 3.18
CA LYS A 16 5.73 -5.59 2.01
C LYS A 16 4.33 -5.00 1.85
N TRP A 17 3.99 -4.57 0.64
CA TRP A 17 2.69 -3.98 0.37
C TRP A 17 2.18 -4.21 -1.04
N VAL A 18 0.86 -4.12 -1.18
CA VAL A 18 0.11 -4.21 -2.45
C VAL A 18 -0.76 -2.97 -2.59
N LEU A 19 -0.73 -2.35 -3.77
CA LEU A 19 -1.56 -1.20 -4.14
C LEU A 19 -2.53 -1.62 -5.25
N ILE A 20 -3.83 -1.49 -4.98
CA ILE A 20 -4.91 -1.91 -5.90
C ILE A 20 -5.71 -0.69 -6.31
N GLN A 21 -5.68 -0.38 -7.59
CA GLN A 21 -6.56 0.59 -8.21
C GLN A 21 -7.93 -0.04 -8.49
N HIS A 22 -8.98 0.69 -8.18
CA HIS A 22 -10.38 0.32 -8.36
C HIS A 22 -11.00 1.16 -9.50
N PRO A 23 -12.06 0.65 -10.16
CA PRO A 23 -12.68 1.34 -11.29
C PRO A 23 -13.41 2.64 -10.90
N ASN A 24 -13.73 2.85 -9.62
CA ASN A 24 -14.42 4.03 -9.11
C ASN A 24 -13.49 5.21 -8.80
N GLY A 25 -12.26 5.20 -9.32
CA GLY A 25 -11.28 6.26 -9.07
C GLY A 25 -10.59 6.17 -7.70
N LEU A 26 -10.86 5.13 -6.91
CA LEU A 26 -10.17 4.89 -5.64
C LEU A 26 -9.01 3.89 -5.79
N THR A 27 -8.06 3.97 -4.87
CA THR A 27 -6.96 3.02 -4.78
C THR A 27 -6.72 2.66 -3.31
N THR A 28 -6.60 1.37 -3.03
CA THR A 28 -6.34 0.84 -1.68
C THR A 28 -4.92 0.33 -1.53
N LEU A 29 -4.28 0.65 -0.40
CA LEU A 29 -2.99 0.14 0.02
C LEU A 29 -3.18 -0.91 1.11
N TYR A 30 -2.51 -2.05 0.97
CA TYR A 30 -2.42 -3.11 1.98
C TYR A 30 -0.96 -3.28 2.36
N ALA A 31 -0.59 -2.92 3.59
CA ALA A 31 0.80 -2.84 4.04
C ALA A 31 1.09 -3.70 5.28
N HIS A 32 2.37 -3.78 5.64
CA HIS A 32 2.93 -4.65 6.69
C HIS A 32 2.72 -6.15 6.43
N LEU A 33 2.54 -6.55 5.16
CA LEU A 33 2.21 -7.92 4.81
C LEU A 33 3.33 -8.90 5.18
N SER A 34 2.97 -10.12 5.56
CA SER A 34 3.92 -11.23 5.73
C SER A 34 4.25 -11.85 4.37
N ASP A 35 3.24 -11.98 3.51
CA ASP A 35 3.33 -12.56 2.16
C ASP A 35 2.36 -11.86 1.18
N ILE A 36 2.68 -11.95 -0.11
CA ILE A 36 1.95 -11.34 -1.23
C ILE A 36 1.57 -12.44 -2.22
N SER A 37 0.28 -12.62 -2.43
CA SER A 37 -0.27 -13.71 -3.26
C SER A 37 -0.64 -13.29 -4.69
N VAL A 38 -0.26 -12.07 -5.09
CA VAL A 38 -0.53 -11.52 -6.42
C VAL A 38 0.72 -10.93 -7.05
N GLN A 39 0.64 -10.66 -8.35
CA GLN A 39 1.70 -10.02 -9.12
C GLN A 39 1.30 -8.62 -9.57
N LYS A 40 2.30 -7.77 -9.81
CA LYS A 40 2.09 -6.43 -10.35
C LYS A 40 1.39 -6.55 -11.71
N GLY A 41 0.38 -5.72 -11.95
CA GLY A 41 -0.41 -5.74 -13.19
C GLY A 41 -1.55 -6.77 -13.20
N ALA A 42 -1.65 -7.67 -12.21
CA ALA A 42 -2.75 -8.62 -12.15
C ALA A 42 -4.10 -7.92 -11.95
N THR A 43 -5.14 -8.37 -12.64
CA THR A 43 -6.54 -8.06 -12.29
C THR A 43 -6.96 -8.95 -11.13
N VAL A 44 -7.73 -8.39 -10.20
CA VAL A 44 -8.23 -9.10 -9.03
C VAL A 44 -9.72 -8.87 -8.87
N SER A 45 -10.42 -9.85 -8.29
CA SER A 45 -11.86 -9.75 -7.98
C SER A 45 -12.09 -9.47 -6.50
N THR A 46 -13.24 -8.89 -6.16
CA THR A 46 -13.67 -8.76 -4.77
C THR A 46 -13.67 -10.12 -4.07
N GLY A 47 -13.10 -10.19 -2.86
CA GLY A 47 -12.96 -11.44 -2.09
C GLY A 47 -11.73 -12.29 -2.46
N GLN A 48 -11.00 -11.94 -3.52
CA GLN A 48 -9.75 -12.64 -3.86
C GLN A 48 -8.66 -12.36 -2.81
N VAL A 49 -7.95 -13.41 -2.39
CA VAL A 49 -6.78 -13.28 -1.53
C VAL A 49 -5.63 -12.62 -2.29
N ILE A 50 -5.12 -11.52 -1.75
CA ILE A 50 -4.00 -10.74 -2.34
C ILE A 50 -2.71 -10.82 -1.51
N GLY A 51 -2.78 -11.35 -0.29
CA GLY A 51 -1.68 -11.46 0.64
C GLY A 51 -2.16 -11.70 2.06
N PHE A 52 -1.22 -11.78 2.99
CA PHE A 52 -1.47 -12.07 4.40
C PHE A 52 -0.90 -10.98 5.29
N SER A 53 -1.62 -10.59 6.34
CA SER A 53 -1.13 -9.62 7.33
C SER A 53 0.16 -10.10 7.98
N GLY A 54 0.99 -9.17 8.45
CA GLY A 54 2.27 -9.50 9.04
C GLY A 54 2.82 -8.36 9.88
N ASN A 55 4.14 -8.33 9.99
CA ASN A 55 4.87 -7.35 10.79
C ASN A 55 6.11 -6.82 10.03
N THR A 56 6.02 -6.67 8.70
CA THR A 56 7.15 -6.19 7.90
C THR A 56 7.19 -4.65 7.85
N GLY A 57 8.38 -4.08 7.65
CA GLY A 57 8.57 -2.63 7.61
C GLY A 57 8.63 -2.00 9.00
N TYR A 58 8.12 -0.79 9.14
CA TYR A 58 8.01 -0.07 10.40
C TYR A 58 6.66 -0.36 11.05
N ALA A 59 6.58 -1.48 11.76
CA ALA A 59 5.39 -1.92 12.49
C ALA A 59 5.78 -2.29 13.93
N THR A 60 4.95 -1.90 14.90
CA THR A 60 5.17 -2.19 16.34
C THR A 60 4.69 -3.58 16.76
N GLY A 61 3.95 -4.26 15.88
CA GLY A 61 3.41 -5.60 16.08
C GLY A 61 2.58 -6.04 14.86
N PRO A 62 2.21 -7.33 14.75
CA PRO A 62 1.51 -7.85 13.60
C PRO A 62 0.14 -7.18 13.39
N HIS A 63 -0.06 -6.52 12.25
CA HIS A 63 -1.33 -5.90 11.88
C HIS A 63 -1.41 -5.67 10.37
N LEU A 64 -2.59 -5.29 9.88
CA LEU A 64 -2.77 -4.80 8.52
C LEU A 64 -2.88 -3.27 8.56
N HIS A 65 -2.01 -2.58 7.84
CA HIS A 65 -2.22 -1.16 7.53
C HIS A 65 -3.01 -1.06 6.23
N LEU A 66 -4.24 -0.57 6.33
CA LEU A 66 -5.14 -0.31 5.20
C LEU A 66 -5.15 1.19 4.92
N GLY A 67 -4.82 1.58 3.69
CA GLY A 67 -4.95 2.94 3.20
C GLY A 67 -5.95 3.01 2.06
N LEU A 68 -6.67 4.14 1.95
CA LEU A 68 -7.55 4.47 0.84
C LEU A 68 -7.15 5.84 0.29
N TYR A 69 -7.05 5.93 -1.03
CA TYR A 69 -6.59 7.11 -1.73
C TYR A 69 -7.49 7.42 -2.92
N VAL A 70 -7.63 8.70 -3.25
CA VAL A 70 -8.05 9.12 -4.60
C VAL A 70 -6.91 8.79 -5.57
N THR A 71 -7.22 8.03 -6.62
CA THR A 71 -6.19 7.46 -7.52
C THR A 71 -5.32 8.52 -8.18
N GLU A 72 -5.94 9.59 -8.69
CA GLU A 72 -5.22 10.69 -9.36
C GLU A 72 -4.30 11.49 -8.43
N ALA A 73 -4.52 11.42 -7.11
CA ALA A 73 -3.70 12.11 -6.13
C ALA A 73 -2.46 11.33 -5.68
N ILE A 74 -2.33 10.06 -6.08
CA ILE A 74 -1.20 9.22 -5.67
C ILE A 74 0.07 9.68 -6.39
N SER A 75 1.11 9.91 -5.59
CA SER A 75 2.48 10.07 -6.07
C SER A 75 3.39 9.05 -5.40
N PHE A 76 4.43 8.61 -6.11
CA PHE A 76 5.44 7.72 -5.54
C PHE A 76 6.63 8.55 -5.10
N LYS A 77 6.98 8.49 -3.81
CA LYS A 77 8.13 9.19 -3.24
C LYS A 77 9.17 8.22 -2.73
N GLN A 78 10.43 8.58 -2.91
CA GLN A 78 11.55 7.88 -2.29
C GLN A 78 11.68 8.31 -0.83
N TYR A 79 11.90 7.34 0.04
CA TYR A 79 12.11 7.53 1.47
C TYR A 79 13.39 6.83 1.90
N ALA A 80 14.27 7.56 2.59
CA ALA A 80 15.50 7.01 3.15
C ALA A 80 15.22 6.36 4.51
N CYS A 81 15.49 5.07 4.61
CA CYS A 81 15.40 4.29 5.84
C CYS A 81 16.60 4.57 6.74
N ARG A 82 16.44 4.31 8.05
CA ARG A 82 17.56 4.38 9.02
C ARG A 82 18.73 3.46 8.66
N SER A 83 18.47 2.36 7.95
CA SER A 83 19.49 1.44 7.43
C SER A 83 20.31 2.00 6.26
N GLY A 84 19.98 3.19 5.75
CA GLY A 84 20.55 3.75 4.52
C GLY A 84 19.90 3.24 3.23
N SER A 85 19.02 2.23 3.31
CA SER A 85 18.23 1.77 2.17
C SER A 85 17.21 2.83 1.75
N VAL A 86 16.93 2.93 0.46
CA VAL A 86 15.87 3.80 -0.06
C VAL A 86 14.71 2.94 -0.52
N VAL A 87 13.50 3.28 -0.08
CA VAL A 87 12.25 2.62 -0.49
C VAL A 87 11.34 3.60 -1.21
N THR A 88 10.60 3.12 -2.19
CA THR A 88 9.57 3.92 -2.86
C THR A 88 8.21 3.59 -2.24
N ILE A 89 7.47 4.62 -1.83
CA ILE A 89 6.15 4.47 -1.21
C ILE A 89 5.09 5.33 -1.91
N PRO A 90 3.83 4.86 -1.98
CA PRO A 90 2.73 5.71 -2.39
C PRO A 90 2.37 6.71 -1.29
N VAL A 91 2.16 7.96 -1.67
CA VAL A 91 1.69 9.03 -0.79
C VAL A 91 0.65 9.88 -1.51
N ALA A 92 -0.22 10.51 -0.75
CA ALA A 92 -1.13 11.56 -1.24
C ALA A 92 -0.83 12.87 -0.52
N PRO A 93 -1.02 14.03 -1.18
CA PRO A 93 -0.83 15.32 -0.54
C PRO A 93 -1.98 15.60 0.45
N PRO A 94 -1.79 16.44 1.48
CA PRO A 94 -2.82 16.70 2.49
C PRO A 94 -4.12 17.33 1.93
N ASN A 95 -4.04 18.00 0.79
CA ASN A 95 -5.21 18.58 0.10
C ASN A 95 -5.97 17.56 -0.77
N ALA A 96 -5.50 16.32 -0.91
CA ALA A 96 -6.22 15.24 -1.56
C ALA A 96 -7.26 14.63 -0.60
N TYR A 97 -8.16 15.48 -0.12
CA TYR A 97 -9.23 15.08 0.77
C TYR A 97 -10.21 14.17 0.03
N LEU A 98 -10.59 13.08 0.68
CA LEU A 98 -11.61 12.15 0.22
C LEU A 98 -12.82 12.32 1.14
N ASP A 99 -13.93 12.82 0.59
CA ASP A 99 -15.22 12.86 1.28
C ASP A 99 -15.85 11.45 1.24
N PRO A 100 -15.98 10.75 2.37
CA PRO A 100 -16.58 9.42 2.39
C PRO A 100 -18.04 9.42 1.94
N LEU A 101 -18.77 10.53 2.12
CA LEU A 101 -20.17 10.65 1.73
C LEU A 101 -20.36 10.64 0.21
N ALA A 102 -19.32 10.96 -0.56
CA ALA A 102 -19.36 10.89 -2.02
C ALA A 102 -19.31 9.45 -2.57
N TYR A 103 -19.13 8.44 -1.70
CA TYR A 103 -18.95 7.04 -2.08
C TYR A 103 -19.90 6.07 -1.34
N LEU A 104 -20.94 6.60 -0.69
CA LEU A 104 -22.06 5.83 -0.11
C LEU A 104 -23.23 5.73 -1.10
#